data_AF-A0A7Y3WU04-F1
#
_entry.id   AF-A0A7Y3WU04-F1
#
_cell.length_a   1.000
_cell.length_b   1.000
_cell.length_c   1.000
_cell.angle_alpha   90.00
_cell.angle_beta   90.00
_cell.angle_gamma   90.00
#
_symmetry.space_group_name_H-M   'P 1'
#
loop_
_entity.id
_entity.type
_entity.pdbx_description
1 polymer ?
#
loop_
_entity_poly.entity_id
_entity_poly.type
_entity_poly.pdbx_seq_one_letter_code
_entity_poly.pdbx_strand_id
1 'polypeptide(L)'
;MKELFTIGEMAKLFDINIRSLRYYDEINLLKPEYTDKVTEYRYYSTKQFEILNTIKYLRALDMPIAKILNFFKYRDIDKLVHMLQEQQEGIVAKRRKLELIERKLQNRLTQIADAADTTYERIEEKYLSERKIAFLRKEISAEDDLEYPIRELELSNHLETVMFLGKVGVSVSKENLGQKKFGGFSSIFVLLENEDGGKGKDVILPASDYLTIRFQGTHKEADQYYLNLLKYMQSKNYALTGDSIEITLIDYGMTNDTSKFVTELQIPYKKT
;
A
#
# COMPACT_ATOMS: atom_id res chain seq x y z
N MET A 1 44.68 -36.05 12.70
CA MET A 1 43.96 -34.77 12.47
C MET A 1 43.28 -34.37 13.77
N LYS A 2 43.04 -33.08 14.02
CA LYS A 2 42.32 -32.63 15.22
C LYS A 2 40.90 -33.19 15.21
N GLU A 3 40.52 -33.95 16.24
CA GLU A 3 39.25 -34.69 16.28
C GLU A 3 38.10 -33.90 16.93
N LEU A 4 38.43 -32.95 17.81
CA LEU A 4 37.47 -32.12 18.54
C LEU A 4 37.81 -30.63 18.42
N PHE A 5 36.79 -29.82 18.21
CA PHE A 5 36.85 -28.37 18.06
C PHE A 5 36.06 -27.71 19.17
N THR A 6 36.63 -26.71 19.83
CA THR A 6 35.88 -25.91 20.80
C THR A 6 34.74 -25.16 20.11
N ILE A 7 33.72 -24.74 20.85
CA ILE A 7 32.63 -23.91 20.30
C ILE A 7 33.12 -22.65 19.57
N GLY A 8 34.21 -22.03 20.03
CA GLY A 8 34.80 -20.86 19.38
C GLY A 8 35.49 -21.20 18.06
N GLU A 9 36.17 -22.34 18.00
CA GLU A 9 36.78 -22.83 16.75
C GLU A 9 35.72 -23.25 15.74
N MET A 10 34.66 -23.93 16.19
CA MET A 10 33.52 -24.28 15.34
C MET A 10 32.82 -23.04 14.79
N ALA A 11 32.55 -22.04 15.65
CA ALA A 11 31.99 -20.76 15.27
C ALA A 11 32.85 -20.06 14.19
N LYS A 12 34.17 -20.03 14.39
CA LYS A 12 35.10 -19.41 13.45
C LYS A 12 35.19 -20.16 12.11
N LEU A 13 35.24 -21.49 12.14
CA LEU A 13 35.34 -22.32 10.93
C LEU A 13 34.10 -22.19 10.04
N PHE A 14 32.93 -22.10 10.65
CA PHE A 14 31.66 -22.06 9.95
C PHE A 14 31.10 -20.64 9.81
N ASP A 15 31.83 -19.61 10.21
CA ASP A 15 31.38 -18.21 10.20
C ASP A 15 29.97 -18.04 10.78
N ILE A 16 29.79 -18.55 12.00
CA ILE A 16 28.55 -18.40 12.76
C ILE A 16 28.87 -17.88 14.16
N ASN A 17 27.95 -17.14 14.75
CA ASN A 17 28.15 -16.65 16.11
C ASN A 17 28.02 -17.80 17.13
N ILE A 18 28.78 -17.70 18.23
CA ILE A 18 28.77 -18.70 19.32
C ILE A 18 27.37 -18.86 19.93
N ARG A 19 26.55 -17.79 19.96
CA ARG A 19 25.19 -17.83 20.49
C ARG A 19 24.28 -18.74 19.66
N SER A 20 24.46 -18.81 18.34
CA SER A 20 23.71 -19.69 17.44
C SER A 20 24.03 -21.15 17.73
N LEU A 21 25.29 -21.50 17.98
CA LEU A 21 25.67 -22.86 18.38
C LEU A 21 25.07 -23.24 19.74
N ARG A 22 25.07 -22.32 20.73
CA ARG A 22 24.39 -22.53 22.03
C ARG A 22 22.89 -22.73 21.85
N TYR A 23 22.26 -21.90 21.03
CA TYR A 23 20.85 -22.02 20.71
C TYR A 23 20.53 -23.36 20.01
N TYR A 24 21.36 -23.80 19.07
CA TYR A 24 21.17 -25.09 18.39
C TYR A 24 21.30 -26.28 19.34
N ASP A 25 22.18 -26.20 20.34
CA ASP A 25 22.27 -27.17 21.42
C ASP A 25 20.98 -27.17 22.28
N GLU A 26 20.53 -25.99 22.73
CA GLU A 26 19.31 -25.81 23.53
C GLU A 26 18.06 -26.40 22.88
N ILE A 27 17.87 -26.20 21.57
CA ILE A 27 16.72 -26.72 20.84
C ILE A 27 16.92 -28.16 20.32
N ASN A 28 18.03 -28.80 20.68
CA ASN A 28 18.41 -30.15 20.23
C ASN A 28 18.59 -30.28 18.70
N LEU A 29 18.93 -29.18 18.02
CA LEU A 29 19.23 -29.19 16.59
C LEU A 29 20.67 -29.67 16.32
N LEU A 30 21.62 -29.22 17.13
CA LEU A 30 23.02 -29.63 17.06
C LEU A 30 23.64 -29.66 18.46
N LYS A 31 23.71 -30.85 19.07
CA LYS A 31 24.37 -31.03 20.37
C LYS A 31 25.89 -31.14 20.21
N PRO A 32 26.71 -30.66 21.14
CA PRO A 32 28.14 -30.96 21.14
C PRO A 32 28.38 -32.48 21.25
N GLU A 33 29.45 -32.97 20.64
CA GLU A 33 29.91 -34.35 20.79
C GLU A 33 30.33 -34.62 22.25
N TYR A 34 30.93 -33.63 22.89
CA TYR A 34 31.38 -33.70 24.27
C TYR A 34 31.17 -32.36 24.98
N THR A 35 30.63 -32.42 26.19
CA THR A 35 30.58 -31.28 27.12
C THR A 35 31.40 -31.64 28.35
N ASP A 36 32.37 -30.79 28.67
CA ASP A 36 33.21 -30.96 29.85
C ASP A 36 32.38 -30.81 31.14
N LYS A 37 32.46 -31.81 32.03
CA LYS A 37 31.60 -31.87 33.23
C LYS A 37 31.95 -30.84 34.31
N VAL A 38 33.14 -30.24 34.26
CA VAL A 38 33.63 -29.30 35.28
C VAL A 38 33.50 -27.86 34.77
N THR A 39 33.89 -27.64 33.53
CA THR A 39 33.97 -26.30 32.92
C THR A 39 32.76 -25.97 32.03
N GLU A 40 31.92 -26.97 31.72
CA GLU A 40 30.78 -26.87 30.79
C GLU A 40 31.16 -26.45 29.37
N TYR A 41 32.45 -26.58 29.01
CA TYR A 41 32.94 -26.29 27.67
C TYR A 41 32.43 -27.32 26.67
N ARG A 42 31.99 -26.82 25.51
CA ARG A 42 31.40 -27.59 24.42
C ARG A 42 32.44 -27.88 23.35
N TYR A 43 32.50 -29.14 22.93
CA TYR A 43 33.39 -29.65 21.91
C TYR A 43 32.59 -30.35 20.80
N TYR A 44 32.95 -30.06 19.55
CA TYR A 44 32.30 -30.58 18.35
C TYR A 44 33.28 -31.41 17.53
N SER A 45 32.81 -32.47 16.89
CA SER A 45 33.63 -33.34 16.04
C SER A 45 33.46 -33.02 14.56
N THR A 46 34.37 -33.52 13.71
CA THR A 46 34.26 -33.40 12.25
C THR A 46 33.00 -34.05 11.68
N LYS A 47 32.42 -35.05 12.38
CA LYS A 47 31.16 -35.71 11.99
C LYS A 47 29.98 -34.73 11.94
N GLN A 48 30.08 -33.63 12.67
CA GLN A 48 29.04 -32.63 12.82
C GLN A 48 29.12 -31.51 11.76
N PHE A 49 30.18 -31.52 10.95
CA PHE A 49 30.41 -30.52 9.92
C PHE A 49 29.33 -30.58 8.85
N GLU A 50 28.97 -31.78 8.38
CA GLU A 50 27.90 -31.99 7.39
C GLU A 50 26.52 -31.52 7.91
N ILE A 51 26.25 -31.75 9.20
CA ILE A 51 25.01 -31.29 9.84
C ILE A 51 24.96 -29.76 9.82
N LEU A 52 26.05 -29.12 10.24
CA LEU A 52 26.12 -27.67 10.29
C LEU A 52 26.10 -27.02 8.90
N ASN A 53 26.76 -27.63 7.91
CA ASN A 53 26.68 -27.21 6.50
C ASN A 53 25.23 -27.25 5.99
N THR A 54 24.51 -28.33 6.30
CA THR A 54 23.09 -28.46 5.92
C THR A 54 22.21 -27.42 6.62
N ILE A 55 22.42 -27.18 7.92
CA ILE A 55 21.71 -26.12 8.65
C ILE A 55 21.97 -24.76 8.00
N LYS A 56 23.24 -24.42 7.73
CA LYS A 56 23.62 -23.16 7.09
C LYS A 56 22.98 -23.00 5.71
N TYR A 57 23.03 -24.04 4.88
CA TYR A 57 22.42 -24.03 3.55
C TYR A 57 20.92 -23.74 3.63
N LEU A 58 20.18 -24.48 4.46
CA LEU A 58 18.74 -24.28 4.62
C LEU A 58 18.41 -22.88 5.19
N ARG A 59 19.24 -22.38 6.12
CA ARG A 59 19.10 -21.01 6.65
C ARG A 59 19.37 -19.94 5.60
N ALA A 60 20.30 -20.16 4.68
CA ALA A 60 20.55 -19.26 3.55
C ALA A 60 19.35 -19.21 2.57
N LEU A 61 18.52 -20.26 2.54
CA LEU A 61 17.24 -20.28 1.82
C LEU A 61 16.06 -19.70 2.64
N ASP A 62 16.35 -18.97 3.72
CA ASP A 62 15.34 -18.43 4.65
C ASP A 62 14.43 -19.47 5.31
N MET A 63 14.87 -20.74 5.41
CA MET A 63 14.06 -21.77 6.08
C MET A 63 13.97 -21.51 7.58
N PRO A 64 12.76 -21.50 8.18
CA PRO A 64 12.61 -21.37 9.62
C PRO A 64 13.31 -22.50 10.38
N ILE A 65 13.97 -22.18 11.50
CA ILE A 65 14.68 -23.16 12.34
C ILE A 65 13.78 -24.32 12.76
N ALA A 66 12.50 -24.05 13.04
CA ALA A 66 11.54 -25.10 13.39
C ALA A 66 11.35 -26.14 12.27
N LYS A 67 11.35 -25.73 11.00
CA LYS A 67 11.27 -26.65 9.85
C LYS A 67 12.56 -27.45 9.70
N ILE A 68 13.72 -26.83 9.88
CA ILE A 68 15.03 -27.49 9.83
C ILE A 68 15.13 -28.56 10.94
N LEU A 69 14.70 -28.24 12.17
CA LEU A 69 14.65 -29.18 13.28
C LEU A 69 13.75 -30.39 12.95
N ASN A 70 12.57 -30.15 12.36
CA ASN A 70 11.67 -31.23 11.94
C ASN A 70 12.32 -32.12 10.87
N PHE A 71 12.99 -31.53 9.87
CA PHE A 71 13.75 -32.27 8.86
C PHE A 71 14.78 -33.21 9.50
N PHE A 72 15.59 -32.73 10.46
CA PHE A 72 16.59 -33.57 11.11
C PHE A 72 16.03 -34.70 11.98
N LYS A 73 14.75 -34.64 12.40
CA LYS A 73 14.10 -35.75 13.13
C LYS A 73 13.81 -36.95 12.23
N TYR A 74 13.53 -36.73 10.95
CA TYR A 74 13.09 -37.78 10.03
C TYR A 74 14.10 -38.08 8.91
N ARG A 75 14.94 -37.09 8.52
CA ARG A 75 15.93 -37.15 7.43
C ARG A 75 15.43 -37.90 6.19
N ASP A 76 14.28 -37.46 5.71
CA ASP A 76 13.56 -38.04 4.59
C ASP A 76 13.72 -37.12 3.36
N ILE A 77 14.07 -37.70 2.21
CA ILE A 77 14.31 -36.97 0.96
C ILE A 77 13.02 -36.34 0.46
N ASP A 78 11.90 -37.05 0.51
CA ASP A 78 10.61 -36.55 0.05
C ASP A 78 10.15 -35.38 0.92
N LYS A 79 10.41 -35.44 2.24
CA LYS A 79 10.15 -34.31 3.15
C LYS A 79 11.05 -33.10 2.85
N LEU A 80 12.31 -33.31 2.49
CA LEU A 80 13.22 -32.23 2.10
C LEU A 80 12.74 -31.55 0.81
N VAL A 81 12.40 -32.34 -0.21
CA VAL A 81 11.91 -31.83 -1.49
C VAL A 81 10.63 -31.03 -1.27
N HIS A 82 9.66 -31.57 -0.52
CA HIS A 82 8.41 -30.87 -0.20
C HIS A 82 8.67 -29.55 0.55
N MET A 83 9.54 -29.57 1.56
CA MET A 83 9.90 -28.37 2.32
C MET A 83 10.51 -27.29 1.39
N LEU A 84 11.40 -27.67 0.48
CA LEU A 84 12.01 -26.75 -0.49
C LEU A 84 10.99 -26.19 -1.49
N GLN A 85 10.05 -27.01 -1.96
CA GLN A 85 8.96 -26.57 -2.85
C GLN A 85 8.04 -25.55 -2.16
N GLU A 86 7.59 -25.82 -0.92
CA GLU A 86 6.80 -24.86 -0.14
C GLU A 86 7.51 -23.51 0.02
N GLN A 87 8.83 -23.55 0.30
CA GLN A 87 9.61 -22.33 0.45
C GLN A 87 9.71 -21.58 -0.89
N GLN A 88 9.92 -22.29 -1.99
CA GLN A 88 9.94 -21.70 -3.33
C GLN A 88 8.61 -21.01 -3.66
N GLU A 89 7.47 -21.67 -3.39
CA GLU A 89 6.14 -21.09 -3.55
C GLU A 89 5.95 -19.84 -2.68
N GLY A 90 6.39 -19.89 -1.43
CA GLY A 90 6.38 -18.74 -0.52
C GLY A 90 7.20 -17.55 -1.04
N ILE A 91 8.36 -17.80 -1.64
CA ILE A 91 9.18 -16.75 -2.28
C ILE A 91 8.46 -16.17 -3.50
N VAL A 92 7.83 -16.99 -4.34
CA VAL A 92 7.05 -16.52 -5.50
C VAL A 92 5.88 -15.63 -5.04
N ALA A 93 5.18 -16.02 -3.97
CA ALA A 93 4.10 -15.22 -3.41
C ALA A 93 4.61 -13.87 -2.85
N LYS A 94 5.75 -13.87 -2.13
CA LYS A 94 6.39 -12.64 -1.66
C LYS A 94 6.79 -11.73 -2.82
N ARG A 95 7.34 -12.27 -3.91
CA ARG A 95 7.73 -11.50 -5.09
C ARG A 95 6.51 -10.82 -5.71
N ARG A 96 5.41 -11.54 -5.92
CA ARG A 96 4.15 -10.96 -6.42
C ARG A 96 3.62 -9.83 -5.53
N LYS A 97 3.74 -9.98 -4.20
CA LYS A 97 3.36 -8.93 -3.25
C LYS A 97 4.25 -7.69 -3.37
N LEU A 98 5.56 -7.88 -3.50
CA LEU A 98 6.51 -6.77 -3.67
C LEU A 98 6.29 -6.03 -5.00
N GLU A 99 6.06 -6.76 -6.09
CA GLU A 99 5.70 -6.19 -7.40
C GLU A 99 4.41 -5.34 -7.31
N LEU A 100 3.40 -5.78 -6.55
CA LEU A 100 2.19 -4.99 -6.30
C LEU A 100 2.48 -3.70 -5.53
N ILE A 101 3.31 -3.77 -4.49
CA ILE A 101 3.70 -2.60 -3.69
C ILE A 101 4.49 -1.60 -4.55
N GLU A 102 5.43 -2.08 -5.36
CA GLU A 102 6.22 -1.26 -6.26
C GLU A 102 5.34 -0.48 -7.25
N ARG A 103 4.34 -1.15 -7.85
CA ARG A 103 3.37 -0.49 -8.73
C ARG A 103 2.55 0.58 -8.01
N LYS A 104 2.05 0.31 -6.79
CA LYS A 104 1.34 1.32 -5.98
C LYS A 104 2.22 2.55 -5.72
N LEU A 105 3.51 2.34 -5.41
CA LEU A 105 4.45 3.44 -5.22
C LEU A 105 4.68 4.25 -6.50
N GLN A 106 4.89 3.59 -7.64
CA GLN A 106 5.08 4.24 -8.93
C GLN A 106 3.85 5.08 -9.34
N ASN A 107 2.65 4.51 -9.17
CA ASN A 107 1.40 5.22 -9.44
C ASN A 107 1.28 6.48 -8.56
N ARG A 108 1.58 6.36 -7.27
CA ARG A 108 1.50 7.50 -6.34
C ARG A 108 2.54 8.58 -6.64
N LEU A 109 3.77 8.20 -6.95
CA LEU A 109 4.82 9.15 -7.38
C LEU A 109 4.38 9.94 -8.61
N THR A 110 3.78 9.25 -9.59
CA THR A 110 3.27 9.87 -10.82
C THR A 110 2.13 10.85 -10.51
N GLN A 111 1.17 10.46 -9.67
CA GLN A 111 0.04 11.33 -9.27
C GLN A 111 0.51 12.58 -8.52
N ILE A 112 1.47 12.44 -7.59
CA ILE A 112 2.00 13.58 -6.82
C ILE A 112 2.78 14.52 -7.73
N ALA A 113 3.62 13.98 -8.64
CA ALA A 113 4.37 14.81 -9.59
C ALA A 113 3.43 15.59 -10.53
N ASP A 114 2.40 14.92 -11.08
CA ASP A 114 1.39 15.56 -11.93
C ASP A 114 0.61 16.66 -11.20
N ALA A 115 0.27 16.45 -9.92
CA ALA A 115 -0.39 17.46 -9.11
C ALA A 115 0.54 18.63 -8.78
N ALA A 116 1.81 18.37 -8.44
CA ALA A 116 2.77 19.39 -8.04
C ALA A 116 3.24 20.27 -9.21
N ASP A 117 3.38 19.70 -10.41
CA ASP A 117 3.83 20.41 -11.61
C ASP A 117 2.67 21.08 -12.39
N THR A 118 1.47 21.10 -11.81
CA THR A 118 0.28 21.64 -12.48
C THR A 118 0.39 23.14 -12.76
N THR A 119 -0.20 23.58 -13.87
CA THR A 119 -0.55 24.99 -14.05
C THR A 119 -1.88 25.25 -13.36
N TYR A 120 -1.88 26.12 -12.34
CA TYR A 120 -3.09 26.45 -11.60
C TYR A 120 -4.07 27.30 -12.39
N GLU A 121 -5.34 27.23 -11.99
CA GLU A 121 -6.48 28.03 -12.43
C GLU A 121 -6.79 27.96 -13.93
N ARG A 122 -6.20 26.99 -14.62
CA ARG A 122 -6.47 26.72 -16.04
C ARG A 122 -7.65 25.77 -16.17
N ILE A 123 -8.70 26.22 -16.88
CA ILE A 123 -9.81 25.37 -17.27
C ILE A 123 -9.38 24.50 -18.45
N GLU A 124 -9.55 23.20 -18.32
CA GLU A 124 -9.25 22.21 -19.36
C GLU A 124 -10.49 21.37 -19.68
N GLU A 125 -10.72 21.12 -20.97
CA GLU A 125 -11.72 20.16 -21.44
C GLU A 125 -11.05 18.78 -21.55
N LYS A 126 -11.43 17.83 -20.69
CA LYS A 126 -10.84 16.48 -20.63
C LYS A 126 -11.90 15.41 -20.83
N TYR A 127 -11.61 14.43 -21.67
CA TYR A 127 -12.35 13.17 -21.66
C TYR A 127 -11.72 12.24 -20.62
N LEU A 128 -12.50 11.83 -19.63
CA LEU A 128 -12.04 10.88 -18.60
C LEU A 128 -12.76 9.55 -18.81
N SER A 129 -12.00 8.46 -18.78
CA SER A 129 -12.54 7.11 -18.82
C SER A 129 -13.35 6.81 -17.57
N GLU A 130 -14.08 5.69 -17.58
CA GLU A 130 -14.74 5.19 -16.39
C GLU A 130 -13.73 4.99 -15.25
N ARG A 131 -14.16 5.33 -14.03
CA ARG A 131 -13.35 5.24 -12.82
C ARG A 131 -14.14 4.52 -11.75
N LYS A 132 -13.49 3.59 -11.06
CA LYS A 132 -14.10 2.90 -9.92
C LYS A 132 -13.97 3.76 -8.68
N ILE A 133 -15.07 3.87 -7.93
CA ILE A 133 -15.09 4.54 -6.64
C ILE A 133 -15.78 3.67 -5.60
N ALA A 134 -15.32 3.80 -4.36
CA ALA A 134 -16.16 3.50 -3.21
C ALA A 134 -16.83 4.81 -2.76
N PHE A 135 -18.13 4.74 -2.48
CA PHE A 135 -18.98 5.92 -2.40
C PHE A 135 -19.91 5.85 -1.18
N LEU A 136 -20.10 6.99 -0.52
CA LEU A 136 -21.05 7.18 0.56
C LEU A 136 -21.87 8.46 0.30
N ARG A 137 -23.18 8.29 0.08
CA ARG A 137 -24.11 9.42 0.00
C ARG A 137 -24.35 9.97 1.41
N LYS A 138 -23.95 11.21 1.65
CA LYS A 138 -24.07 11.89 2.93
C LYS A 138 -24.00 13.39 2.70
N GLU A 139 -24.94 14.12 3.30
CA GLU A 139 -24.87 15.58 3.35
C GLU A 139 -23.81 15.97 4.38
N ILE A 140 -22.82 16.76 3.95
CA ILE A 140 -21.67 17.19 4.75
C ILE A 140 -21.50 18.69 4.55
N SER A 141 -21.31 19.47 5.61
CA SER A 141 -21.00 20.89 5.46
C SER A 141 -19.59 21.07 4.90
N ALA A 142 -19.39 22.05 4.02
CA ALA A 142 -18.04 22.37 3.53
C ALA A 142 -17.08 22.86 4.64
N GLU A 143 -17.64 23.27 5.79
CA GLU A 143 -16.87 23.70 6.96
C GLU A 143 -16.47 22.56 7.90
N ASP A 144 -17.11 21.39 7.78
CA ASP A 144 -16.90 20.26 8.67
C ASP A 144 -15.57 19.53 8.35
N ASP A 145 -15.01 18.89 9.36
CA ASP A 145 -13.91 17.94 9.18
C ASP A 145 -14.39 16.68 8.47
N LEU A 146 -13.69 16.29 7.41
CA LEU A 146 -14.02 15.11 6.60
C LEU A 146 -13.54 13.80 7.24
N GLU A 147 -12.71 13.81 8.27
CA GLU A 147 -12.17 12.59 8.89
C GLU A 147 -13.25 11.63 9.39
N TYR A 148 -14.32 12.14 10.01
CA TYR A 148 -15.42 11.29 10.46
C TYR A 148 -16.20 10.66 9.29
N PRO A 149 -16.66 11.44 8.28
CA PRO A 149 -17.20 10.88 7.03
C PRO A 149 -16.29 9.87 6.32
N ILE A 150 -14.96 10.09 6.32
CA ILE A 150 -13.98 9.16 5.74
C ILE A 150 -14.01 7.82 6.48
N ARG A 151 -14.09 7.82 7.82
CA ARG A 151 -14.21 6.58 8.60
C ARG A 151 -15.51 5.85 8.35
N GLU A 152 -16.62 6.55 8.16
CA GLU A 152 -17.88 5.91 7.76
C GLU A 152 -17.79 5.29 6.36
N LEU A 153 -17.13 5.97 5.42
CA LEU A 153 -16.88 5.46 4.07
C LEU A 153 -16.03 4.17 4.12
N GLU A 154 -14.98 4.15 4.94
CA GLU A 154 -14.12 2.99 5.18
C GLU A 154 -14.89 1.78 5.71
N LEU A 155 -15.64 1.98 6.81
CA LEU A 155 -16.37 0.91 7.48
C LEU A 155 -17.50 0.34 6.60
N SER A 156 -18.21 1.21 5.88
CA SER A 156 -19.33 0.79 5.03
C SER A 156 -18.89 0.00 3.79
N ASN A 157 -17.66 0.21 3.31
CA ASN A 157 -17.13 -0.43 2.11
C ASN A 157 -16.02 -1.48 2.38
N HIS A 158 -15.67 -1.73 3.64
CA HIS A 158 -14.61 -2.68 4.03
C HIS A 158 -13.27 -2.39 3.35
N LEU A 159 -12.93 -1.10 3.26
CA LEU A 159 -11.72 -0.61 2.60
C LEU A 159 -10.51 -0.72 3.54
N GLU A 160 -9.32 -0.77 2.95
CA GLU A 160 -8.06 -0.71 3.72
C GLU A 160 -7.62 0.76 3.84
N THR A 161 -7.18 1.17 5.04
CA THR A 161 -6.80 2.56 5.34
C THR A 161 -5.75 3.14 4.37
N VAL A 162 -4.94 2.29 3.73
CA VAL A 162 -3.94 2.69 2.73
C VAL A 162 -4.54 3.34 1.47
N MET A 163 -5.86 3.24 1.26
CA MET A 163 -6.55 3.72 0.06
C MET A 163 -6.92 5.21 0.11
N PHE A 164 -6.86 5.87 1.27
CA PHE A 164 -7.45 7.21 1.44
C PHE A 164 -6.50 8.37 1.17
N LEU A 165 -5.19 8.17 1.35
CA LEU A 165 -4.20 9.26 1.25
C LEU A 165 -4.16 9.87 -0.15
N GLY A 166 -4.66 11.12 -0.29
CA GLY A 166 -4.68 11.85 -1.55
C GLY A 166 -5.61 11.29 -2.62
N LYS A 167 -6.65 10.56 -2.21
CA LYS A 167 -7.62 9.90 -3.11
C LYS A 167 -9.07 10.13 -2.69
N VAL A 168 -9.29 10.78 -1.54
CA VAL A 168 -10.63 11.15 -1.07
C VAL A 168 -11.14 12.33 -1.88
N GLY A 169 -12.39 12.22 -2.29
CA GLY A 169 -13.10 13.31 -2.93
C GLY A 169 -14.51 13.47 -2.40
N VAL A 170 -15.08 14.62 -2.70
CA VAL A 170 -16.44 15.03 -2.34
C VAL A 170 -17.19 15.48 -3.59
N SER A 171 -18.51 15.51 -3.53
CA SER A 171 -19.35 15.94 -4.65
C SER A 171 -20.41 16.94 -4.22
N VAL A 172 -20.51 18.03 -4.97
CA VAL A 172 -21.68 18.91 -4.99
C VAL A 172 -22.67 18.37 -6.02
N SER A 173 -23.93 18.21 -5.62
CA SER A 173 -24.95 17.64 -6.51
C SER A 173 -25.20 18.54 -7.72
N LYS A 174 -25.62 17.94 -8.84
CA LYS A 174 -26.02 18.65 -10.07
C LYS A 174 -27.03 19.77 -9.79
N GLU A 175 -27.99 19.50 -8.92
CA GLU A 175 -29.01 20.46 -8.51
C GLU A 175 -28.37 21.67 -7.80
N ASN A 176 -27.51 21.42 -6.82
CA ASN A 176 -26.82 22.48 -6.08
C ASN A 176 -25.86 23.27 -6.97
N LEU A 177 -25.13 22.61 -7.88
CA LEU A 177 -24.30 23.27 -8.89
C LEU A 177 -25.14 24.22 -9.77
N GLY A 178 -26.30 23.77 -10.25
CA GLY A 178 -27.21 24.59 -11.04
C GLY A 178 -27.77 25.79 -10.29
N GLN A 179 -27.94 25.66 -8.96
CA GLN A 179 -28.37 26.74 -8.07
C GLN A 179 -27.21 27.57 -7.51
N LYS A 180 -25.95 27.27 -7.88
CA LYS A 180 -24.72 27.88 -7.36
C LYS A 180 -24.62 27.82 -5.82
N LYS A 181 -24.99 26.67 -5.26
CA LYS A 181 -24.88 26.37 -3.83
C LYS A 181 -23.71 25.41 -3.63
N PHE A 182 -22.65 25.86 -2.96
CA PHE A 182 -21.41 25.09 -2.78
C PHE A 182 -21.07 24.79 -1.31
N GLY A 183 -21.81 25.36 -0.35
CA GLY A 183 -21.53 25.23 1.08
C GLY A 183 -21.76 23.83 1.70
N GLY A 184 -21.96 22.80 0.88
CA GLY A 184 -22.11 21.43 1.35
C GLY A 184 -21.94 20.41 0.23
N PHE A 185 -21.52 19.21 0.63
CA PHE A 185 -21.32 18.05 -0.23
C PHE A 185 -22.47 17.07 -0.05
N SER A 186 -22.93 16.51 -1.16
CA SER A 186 -23.96 15.46 -1.20
C SER A 186 -23.41 14.05 -1.03
N SER A 187 -22.09 13.89 -1.16
CA SER A 187 -21.41 12.62 -0.98
C SER A 187 -19.91 12.77 -0.77
N ILE A 188 -19.32 11.72 -0.22
CA ILE A 188 -17.88 11.48 -0.12
C ILE A 188 -17.53 10.16 -0.81
N PHE A 189 -16.36 10.10 -1.44
CA PHE A 189 -15.90 8.91 -2.15
C PHE A 189 -14.37 8.79 -2.10
N VAL A 190 -13.87 7.63 -2.50
CA VAL A 190 -12.44 7.40 -2.74
C VAL A 190 -12.26 6.76 -4.12
N LEU A 191 -11.30 7.26 -4.89
CA LEU A 191 -10.92 6.66 -6.17
C LEU A 191 -10.20 5.33 -5.93
N LEU A 192 -10.70 4.26 -6.55
CA LEU A 192 -10.12 2.92 -6.44
C LEU A 192 -9.20 2.63 -7.62
N GLU A 193 -8.02 2.09 -7.34
CA GLU A 193 -7.10 1.62 -8.37
C GLU A 193 -7.33 0.14 -8.67
N ASN A 194 -6.91 -0.31 -9.85
CA ASN A 194 -7.00 -1.73 -10.24
C ASN A 194 -6.28 -2.67 -9.23
N GLU A 195 -5.33 -2.11 -8.48
CA GLU A 195 -4.50 -2.79 -7.49
C GLU A 195 -5.17 -2.93 -6.11
N ASP A 196 -6.36 -2.33 -5.93
CA ASP A 196 -7.11 -2.33 -4.67
C ASP A 196 -8.08 -3.52 -4.54
N GLY A 197 -8.05 -4.44 -5.50
CA GLY A 197 -8.65 -5.77 -5.36
C GLY A 197 -10.18 -5.81 -5.40
N GLY A 198 -10.84 -4.79 -5.95
CA GLY A 198 -12.30 -4.76 -6.14
C GLY A 198 -13.10 -4.81 -4.85
N LYS A 199 -12.55 -4.26 -3.76
CA LYS A 199 -13.23 -4.18 -2.46
C LYS A 199 -14.07 -2.89 -2.39
N GLY A 200 -15.37 -3.04 -2.19
CA GLY A 200 -16.32 -1.93 -2.05
C GLY A 200 -17.61 -2.18 -2.82
N LYS A 201 -18.66 -1.41 -2.56
CA LYS A 201 -19.75 -1.31 -3.54
C LYS A 201 -19.19 -0.52 -4.72
N ASP A 202 -18.68 -1.23 -5.73
CA ASP A 202 -18.11 -0.66 -6.96
C ASP A 202 -19.17 0.23 -7.62
N VAL A 203 -19.15 1.53 -7.31
CA VAL A 203 -19.88 2.53 -8.08
C VAL A 203 -18.93 2.98 -9.17
N ILE A 204 -19.43 2.99 -10.40
CA ILE A 204 -18.66 3.42 -11.56
C ILE A 204 -19.00 4.88 -11.80
N LEU A 205 -17.99 5.75 -11.71
CA LEU A 205 -18.07 7.06 -12.33
C LEU A 205 -17.99 6.84 -13.84
N PRO A 206 -19.05 7.17 -14.61
CA PRO A 206 -19.09 6.87 -16.03
C PRO A 206 -18.04 7.69 -16.78
N ALA A 207 -17.59 7.15 -17.91
CA ALA A 207 -16.78 7.92 -18.85
C ALA A 207 -17.59 9.14 -19.35
N SER A 208 -16.98 10.32 -19.33
CA SER A 208 -17.63 11.57 -19.74
C SER A 208 -16.59 12.63 -20.12
N ASP A 209 -17.05 13.64 -20.85
CA ASP A 209 -16.34 14.91 -20.94
C ASP A 209 -16.51 15.68 -19.62
N TYR A 210 -15.40 16.24 -19.14
CA TYR A 210 -15.30 17.05 -17.93
C TYR A 210 -14.63 18.38 -18.23
N LEU A 211 -15.15 19.45 -17.61
CA LEU A 211 -14.36 20.65 -17.40
C LEU A 211 -13.59 20.46 -16.10
N THR A 212 -12.27 20.59 -16.15
CA THR A 212 -11.40 20.46 -14.99
C THR A 212 -10.66 21.75 -14.70
N ILE A 213 -10.45 22.04 -13.42
CA ILE A 213 -9.57 23.13 -12.96
C ILE A 213 -8.83 22.65 -11.71
N ARG A 214 -7.53 22.94 -11.66
CA ARG A 214 -6.71 22.71 -10.46
C ARG A 214 -6.37 24.04 -9.81
N PHE A 215 -6.39 24.09 -8.50
CA PHE A 215 -6.07 25.30 -7.74
C PHE A 215 -5.30 24.96 -6.47
N GLN A 216 -4.63 25.98 -5.93
CA GLN A 216 -3.91 25.85 -4.67
C GLN A 216 -4.87 26.09 -3.51
N GLY A 217 -5.06 25.09 -2.65
CA GLY A 217 -5.98 25.17 -1.51
C GLY A 217 -6.76 23.88 -1.29
N THR A 218 -7.80 23.99 -0.48
CA THR A 218 -8.69 22.91 -0.05
C THR A 218 -10.11 23.12 -0.57
N HIS A 219 -11.02 22.26 -0.12
CA HIS A 219 -12.44 22.38 -0.40
C HIS A 219 -13.07 23.70 0.04
N LYS A 220 -12.50 24.37 1.05
CA LYS A 220 -13.00 25.66 1.55
C LYS A 220 -12.85 26.80 0.55
N GLU A 221 -11.88 26.70 -0.36
CA GLU A 221 -11.61 27.71 -1.38
C GLU A 221 -12.27 27.38 -2.74
N ALA A 222 -13.02 26.27 -2.84
CA ALA A 222 -13.51 25.73 -4.11
C ALA A 222 -14.60 26.59 -4.79
N ASP A 223 -15.40 27.35 -4.04
CA ASP A 223 -16.57 28.09 -4.52
C ASP A 223 -16.28 28.98 -5.75
N GLN A 224 -15.19 29.74 -5.71
CA GLN A 224 -14.82 30.63 -6.81
C GLN A 224 -14.47 29.83 -8.08
N TYR A 225 -13.87 28.66 -7.93
CA TYR A 225 -13.49 27.81 -9.05
C TYR A 225 -14.69 27.09 -9.66
N TYR A 226 -15.68 26.69 -8.84
CA TYR A 226 -16.99 26.26 -9.35
C TYR A 226 -17.64 27.34 -10.21
N LEU A 227 -17.64 28.60 -9.75
CA LEU A 227 -18.20 29.72 -10.52
C LEU A 227 -17.45 29.94 -11.84
N ASN A 228 -16.13 29.80 -11.85
CA ASN A 228 -15.31 29.91 -13.06
C ASN A 228 -15.67 28.81 -14.08
N LEU A 229 -15.78 27.55 -13.63
CA LEU A 229 -16.18 26.42 -14.48
C LEU A 229 -17.58 26.61 -15.06
N LEU A 230 -18.56 27.01 -14.24
CA LEU A 230 -19.94 27.23 -14.69
C LEU A 230 -20.04 28.40 -15.69
N LYS A 231 -19.27 29.48 -15.47
CA LYS A 231 -19.19 30.61 -16.41
C LYS A 231 -18.58 30.18 -17.74
N TYR A 232 -17.52 29.37 -17.71
CA TYR A 232 -16.91 28.80 -18.91
C TYR A 232 -17.88 27.91 -19.66
N MET A 233 -18.56 27.00 -18.94
CA MET A 233 -19.58 26.10 -19.48
C MET A 233 -20.68 26.88 -20.20
N GLN A 234 -21.17 27.97 -19.59
CA GLN A 234 -22.17 28.85 -20.20
C GLN A 234 -21.63 29.51 -21.48
N SER A 235 -20.38 30.01 -21.47
CA SER A 235 -19.78 30.66 -22.64
C SER A 235 -19.62 29.72 -23.86
N LYS A 236 -19.58 28.41 -23.62
CA LYS A 236 -19.46 27.36 -24.64
C LYS A 236 -20.79 26.74 -25.03
N ASN A 237 -21.90 27.16 -24.41
CA ASN A 237 -23.20 26.51 -24.52
C ASN A 237 -23.14 25.01 -24.18
N TYR A 238 -22.37 24.64 -23.16
CA TYR A 238 -22.31 23.27 -22.67
C TYR A 238 -23.40 23.04 -21.61
N ALA A 239 -23.93 21.82 -21.55
CA ALA A 239 -24.94 21.41 -20.58
C ALA A 239 -24.34 20.59 -19.45
N LEU A 240 -24.62 20.95 -18.20
CA LEU A 240 -24.25 20.21 -17.00
C LEU A 240 -24.95 18.85 -16.96
N THR A 241 -24.20 17.75 -16.82
CA THR A 241 -24.77 16.39 -16.90
C THR A 241 -24.83 15.62 -15.60
N GLY A 242 -24.09 16.01 -14.56
CA GLY A 242 -24.02 15.28 -13.30
C GLY A 242 -23.43 16.08 -12.15
N ASP A 243 -23.18 15.38 -11.05
CA ASP A 243 -22.56 15.93 -9.84
C ASP A 243 -21.09 16.25 -10.08
N SER A 244 -20.52 17.14 -9.25
CA SER A 244 -19.09 17.43 -9.33
C SER A 244 -18.25 16.31 -8.74
N ILE A 245 -16.98 16.29 -9.14
CA ILE A 245 -15.94 15.47 -8.54
C ILE A 245 -14.88 16.45 -8.07
N GLU A 246 -14.67 16.51 -6.76
CA GLU A 246 -13.71 17.40 -6.14
C GLU A 246 -12.74 16.58 -5.30
N ILE A 247 -11.45 16.63 -5.62
CA ILE A 247 -10.44 15.76 -5.03
C ILE A 247 -9.26 16.62 -4.56
N THR A 248 -8.87 16.47 -3.30
CA THR A 248 -7.63 17.06 -2.80
C THR A 248 -6.48 16.11 -3.12
N LEU A 249 -5.72 16.43 -4.17
CA LEU A 249 -4.62 15.61 -4.70
C LEU A 249 -3.39 15.64 -3.77
N ILE A 250 -3.16 16.78 -3.10
CA ILE A 250 -2.11 16.99 -2.08
C ILE A 250 -2.75 17.72 -0.89
N ASP A 251 -2.70 17.11 0.29
CA ASP A 251 -3.37 17.56 1.52
C ASP A 251 -2.47 17.45 2.77
N TYR A 252 -3.07 17.66 3.96
CA TYR A 252 -2.43 17.51 5.27
C TYR A 252 -1.86 16.11 5.53
N GLY A 253 -2.34 15.08 4.85
CA GLY A 253 -1.77 13.74 4.94
C GLY A 253 -0.37 13.65 4.32
N MET A 254 0.04 14.62 3.49
CA MET A 254 1.31 14.60 2.77
C MET A 254 2.26 15.73 3.17
N THR A 255 1.72 16.90 3.49
CA THR A 255 2.53 18.08 3.79
C THR A 255 1.84 18.99 4.80
N ASN A 256 2.63 19.58 5.70
CA ASN A 256 2.16 20.66 6.59
C ASN A 256 2.20 22.04 5.90
N ASP A 257 2.88 22.14 4.76
CA ASP A 257 2.97 23.35 3.96
C ASP A 257 1.71 23.50 3.08
N THR A 258 0.76 24.32 3.54
CA THR A 258 -0.52 24.57 2.87
C THR A 258 -0.35 25.24 1.51
N SER A 259 0.81 25.86 1.23
CA SER A 259 1.09 26.42 -0.10
C SER A 259 1.27 25.34 -1.17
N LYS A 260 1.46 24.08 -0.78
CA LYS A 260 1.61 22.93 -1.68
C LYS A 260 0.31 22.14 -1.86
N PHE A 261 -0.79 22.60 -1.26
CA PHE A 261 -2.06 21.90 -1.41
C PHE A 261 -2.60 22.07 -2.82
N VAL A 262 -3.11 20.99 -3.38
CA VAL A 262 -3.64 20.96 -4.73
C VAL A 262 -4.99 20.28 -4.72
N THR A 263 -6.01 21.00 -5.15
CA THR A 263 -7.36 20.47 -5.33
C THR A 263 -7.75 20.53 -6.80
N GLU A 264 -8.36 19.47 -7.30
CA GLU A 264 -8.93 19.40 -8.64
C GLU A 264 -10.46 19.35 -8.57
N LEU A 265 -11.12 20.27 -9.27
CA LEU A 265 -12.56 20.18 -9.55
C LEU A 265 -12.77 19.62 -10.94
N GLN A 266 -13.76 18.76 -11.07
CA GLN A 266 -14.25 18.24 -12.33
C GLN A 266 -15.77 18.37 -12.37
N ILE A 267 -16.30 18.94 -13.44
CA ILE A 267 -17.74 19.02 -13.68
C ILE A 267 -18.07 18.35 -15.02
N PRO A 268 -18.90 17.29 -15.03
CA PRO A 268 -19.26 16.60 -16.25
C PRO A 268 -20.20 17.45 -17.11
N TYR A 269 -19.96 17.44 -18.43
CA TYR A 269 -20.77 18.21 -19.36
C TYR A 269 -21.09 17.44 -20.66
N LYS A 270 -22.01 17.97 -21.45
CA LYS A 270 -22.25 17.60 -22.85
C LYS A 270 -22.28 18.85 -23.73
N LYS A 271 -21.79 18.72 -24.95
CA LYS A 271 -21.94 19.76 -25.98
C LYS A 271 -23.40 19.80 -26.42
N THR A 272 -24.00 20.98 -26.42
CA THR A 272 -25.39 21.19 -26.84
C THR A 272 -25.50 21.24 -28.36
#